data_AF-A0A7J5LF23-F1
#
_entry.id   AF-A0A7J5LF23-F1
#
_cell.length_a   1.000
_cell.length_b   1.000
_cell.length_c   1.000
_cell.angle_alpha   90.00
_cell.angle_beta   90.00
_cell.angle_gamma   90.00
#
_symmetry.space_group_name_H-M   'P 1'
#
loop_
_entity.id
_entity.type
_entity.pdbx_description
1 polymer ?
#
loop_
_entity_poly.entity_id
_entity_poly.type
_entity_poly.pdbx_seq_one_letter_code
_entity_poly.pdbx_strand_id
1 'polypeptide(L)'
;MKNIRNILAKGVFMLLVSLLAMACTEKSDWGIDASYSRPFGTNEDGINVTKDEKVARVTVTWDAMPGVEYYILEISKNELTDEIPMGSEENGNLVYGNTVENRILKAPFLIDNLEAGAEYYLRIKSVANGKESYWAYLDEPFKTVTEEDVLNVPAEEDLPVASGKVRMSWEAGLTVTHFEIVGGAAPIERAITAEEAAAGEAWIEGLKIFTAYTISIYNNETLRGSQEVVVPGLEIESTVDEITANTARFSWDNTVDVDQYICQPSSAPTPDDATGAVSLSVSEVNEHAVIIPNLEPSTEYTVYAFYNGAICARATFTTKKGKPVGYTEYNGVEALIADWDDLSGNILVTISADADLSNKSEIPAAVTNIVFWGEGATQPKLTIKGMSVPGALTKLEFYNLNITAPNGYIVNQNAVDGSFADIIISSCTLKTLRGVVRYQQAAADKSLHLEIADCIIDDLTGGSHYGVLQTEKVAISSIAVEMTNTTIANTGVKAATIFRTKTKQGNVSLVVKNCTFYNLFSGEALMRDIIGSTNSFTAENILFAGSGSVKIFNKTSDAPGIINGSKIYSSSDLTVANAGEVSTTALSYSSSQLFPNASSSTDVLDLTFGADIPNEVKIIGDPRWNK
;
A
#
# COMPACT_ATOMS: atom_id res chain seq x y z
N MET A 1 90.66 13.41 41.37
CA MET A 1 89.73 12.30 41.10
C MET A 1 88.35 12.68 41.62
N LYS A 2 87.31 12.59 40.76
CA LYS A 2 85.87 12.64 41.07
C LYS A 2 85.38 13.98 41.66
N ASN A 3 84.62 14.87 40.99
CA ASN A 3 83.50 14.61 40.10
C ASN A 3 83.26 15.74 39.09
N ILE A 4 83.02 15.30 37.86
CA ILE A 4 82.56 16.00 36.67
C ILE A 4 81.03 16.01 36.68
N ARG A 5 80.41 17.19 36.51
CA ARG A 5 79.18 17.48 35.72
C ARG A 5 78.45 18.73 36.24
N ASN A 6 78.21 19.69 35.35
CA ASN A 6 77.11 20.68 35.35
C ASN A 6 77.35 22.19 35.56
N ILE A 7 78.56 22.75 35.62
CA ILE A 7 78.72 24.23 35.59
C ILE A 7 79.88 24.70 34.69
N LEU A 8 79.97 24.13 33.48
CA LEU A 8 80.91 24.59 32.44
C LEU A 8 80.23 24.90 31.09
N ALA A 9 78.89 24.91 31.05
CA ALA A 9 78.12 25.10 29.81
C ALA A 9 77.43 26.48 29.69
N LYS A 10 77.60 27.41 30.65
CA LYS A 10 76.86 28.69 30.66
C LYS A 10 77.72 29.96 30.72
N GLY A 11 79.05 29.86 30.74
CA GLY A 11 79.95 31.02 30.82
C GLY A 11 80.74 31.35 29.54
N VAL A 12 80.87 30.42 28.59
CA VAL A 12 81.73 30.57 27.40
C VAL A 12 80.91 30.74 26.10
N PHE A 13 79.61 30.43 26.11
CA PHE A 13 78.75 30.66 24.94
C PHE A 13 78.26 32.12 24.79
N MET A 14 78.47 32.95 25.81
CA MET A 14 78.11 34.38 25.80
C MET A 14 79.26 35.30 25.38
N LEU A 15 80.39 34.74 24.90
CA LEU A 15 81.57 35.50 24.43
C LEU A 15 81.96 35.21 22.97
N LEU A 16 81.26 34.31 22.27
CA LEU A 16 81.44 34.08 20.81
C LEU A 16 80.35 34.73 19.94
N VAL A 17 79.34 35.36 20.57
CA VAL A 17 78.24 36.05 19.87
C VAL A 17 78.60 37.52 19.54
N SER A 18 79.73 38.04 20.04
CA SER A 18 80.14 39.44 19.83
C SER A 18 81.16 39.66 18.71
N LEU A 19 81.50 38.66 17.90
CA LEU A 19 82.56 38.74 16.86
C LEU A 19 82.14 38.35 15.43
N LEU A 20 80.83 38.27 15.14
CA LEU A 20 80.32 38.17 13.76
C LEU A 20 79.51 39.40 13.31
N ALA A 21 79.45 40.45 14.14
CA ALA A 21 78.92 41.74 13.75
C ALA A 21 80.02 42.62 13.13
N MET A 22 80.53 42.27 11.95
CA MET A 22 81.17 43.19 10.97
C MET A 22 81.73 42.42 9.76
N ALA A 23 80.84 42.01 8.86
CA ALA A 23 81.06 41.76 7.44
C ALA A 23 79.69 41.30 6.88
N CYS A 24 78.87 42.07 6.17
CA CYS A 24 79.14 43.15 5.25
C CYS A 24 78.21 44.34 5.56
N THR A 25 78.76 45.44 6.07
CA THR A 25 78.25 46.77 5.72
C THR A 25 79.18 47.32 4.65
N GLU A 26 79.17 46.71 3.46
CA GLU A 26 79.53 47.47 2.27
C GLU A 26 78.37 48.43 2.02
N LYS A 27 78.38 49.55 2.75
CA LYS A 27 77.65 50.72 2.30
C LYS A 27 78.34 51.11 1.02
N SER A 28 77.73 50.73 -0.08
CA SER A 28 78.15 51.14 -1.41
C SER A 28 78.39 52.66 -1.42
N ASP A 29 79.64 53.07 -1.60
CA ASP A 29 80.07 54.47 -1.64
C ASP A 29 79.81 55.13 -3.02
N TRP A 30 79.03 54.48 -3.89
CA TRP A 30 78.40 55.16 -5.02
C TRP A 30 77.15 55.90 -4.54
N GLY A 31 76.97 57.14 -4.97
CA GLY A 31 75.77 57.91 -4.67
C GLY A 31 74.53 57.13 -5.10
N ILE A 32 73.74 56.69 -4.12
CA ILE A 32 72.49 55.98 -4.39
C ILE A 32 71.47 57.04 -4.79
N ASP A 33 71.08 57.05 -6.06
CA ASP A 33 70.01 57.89 -6.54
C ASP A 33 68.69 57.42 -5.92
N ALA A 34 68.16 58.23 -4.99
CA ALA A 34 66.94 57.93 -4.25
C ALA A 34 65.70 57.81 -5.16
N SER A 35 65.78 58.28 -6.43
CA SER A 35 64.73 58.09 -7.43
C SER A 35 64.58 56.62 -7.87
N TYR A 36 65.62 55.78 -7.72
CA TYR A 36 65.58 54.35 -8.06
C TYR A 36 65.34 53.42 -6.86
N SER A 37 65.34 53.95 -5.63
CA SER A 37 65.05 53.18 -4.41
C SER A 37 63.63 52.59 -4.51
N ARG A 38 63.51 51.27 -4.37
CA ARG A 38 62.24 50.51 -4.44
C ARG A 38 62.35 49.25 -3.56
N PRO A 39 61.23 48.64 -3.10
CA PRO A 39 61.29 47.36 -2.41
C PRO A 39 61.79 46.24 -3.32
N PHE A 40 62.36 45.19 -2.73
CA PHE A 40 62.63 43.95 -3.46
C PHE A 40 61.31 43.33 -3.93
N GLY A 41 61.28 42.88 -5.17
CA GLY A 41 60.14 42.12 -5.72
C GLY A 41 60.02 40.77 -5.04
N THR A 42 58.82 40.18 -5.11
CA THR A 42 58.60 38.78 -4.74
C THR A 42 59.51 37.89 -5.59
N ASN A 43 60.03 36.81 -5.01
CA ASN A 43 60.81 35.83 -5.76
C ASN A 43 59.88 35.05 -6.69
N GLU A 44 60.12 35.09 -8.01
CA GLU A 44 59.29 34.41 -9.03
C GLU A 44 59.24 32.91 -8.77
N ASP A 45 60.39 32.27 -8.53
CA ASP A 45 60.50 30.84 -8.18
C ASP A 45 59.74 30.45 -6.90
N GLY A 46 59.38 31.44 -6.07
CA GLY A 46 58.64 31.24 -4.82
C GLY A 46 57.12 31.28 -4.98
N ILE A 47 56.60 31.72 -6.13
CA ILE A 47 55.16 31.87 -6.37
C ILE A 47 54.58 30.50 -6.72
N ASN A 48 53.59 30.06 -5.95
CA ASN A 48 52.90 28.81 -6.19
C ASN A 48 51.38 29.01 -6.19
N VAL A 49 50.69 28.28 -7.06
CA VAL A 49 49.23 28.29 -7.17
C VAL A 49 48.69 26.90 -6.92
N THR A 50 47.86 26.75 -5.90
CA THR A 50 47.14 25.51 -5.59
C THR A 50 45.69 25.69 -6.01
N LYS A 51 45.23 24.90 -6.99
CA LYS A 51 43.82 24.89 -7.40
C LYS A 51 42.96 24.21 -6.34
N ASP A 52 41.71 24.66 -6.20
CA ASP A 52 40.68 23.90 -5.50
C ASP A 52 40.21 22.72 -6.36
N GLU A 53 39.75 21.66 -5.70
CA GLU A 53 39.32 20.42 -6.36
C GLU A 53 37.90 20.51 -6.93
N LYS A 54 37.04 21.36 -6.35
CA LYS A 54 35.59 21.42 -6.63
C LYS A 54 35.11 22.79 -7.08
N VAL A 55 35.78 23.86 -6.68
CA VAL A 55 35.36 25.25 -6.92
C VAL A 55 36.35 25.93 -7.87
N ALA A 56 35.89 26.82 -8.73
CA ALA A 56 36.77 27.64 -9.56
C ALA A 56 37.42 28.75 -8.71
N ARG A 57 38.40 28.35 -7.89
CA ARG A 57 39.21 29.22 -7.03
C ARG A 57 40.62 28.67 -6.88
N VAL A 58 41.55 29.55 -6.52
CA VAL A 58 42.94 29.16 -6.30
C VAL A 58 43.51 29.82 -5.06
N THR A 59 44.43 29.12 -4.40
CA THR A 59 45.24 29.67 -3.32
C THR A 59 46.63 29.99 -3.83
N VAL A 60 47.05 31.25 -3.73
CA VAL A 60 48.35 31.73 -4.14
C VAL A 60 49.26 31.85 -2.91
N THR A 61 50.46 31.27 -2.98
CA THR A 61 51.51 31.38 -1.97
C THR A 61 52.78 31.97 -2.55
N TRP A 62 53.55 32.68 -1.73
CA TRP A 62 54.85 33.24 -2.11
C TRP A 62 55.74 33.45 -0.87
N ASP A 63 57.04 33.58 -1.11
CA ASP A 63 58.02 33.87 -0.06
C ASP A 63 57.92 35.32 0.43
N ALA A 64 57.81 35.50 1.75
CA ALA A 64 57.73 36.82 2.35
C ALA A 64 59.07 37.57 2.23
N MET A 65 59.03 38.78 1.66
CA MET A 65 60.20 39.64 1.51
C MET A 65 60.38 40.59 2.71
N PRO A 66 61.60 40.74 3.26
CA PRO A 66 61.84 41.67 4.37
C PRO A 66 61.49 43.12 4.01
N GLY A 67 60.71 43.78 4.87
CA GLY A 67 60.38 45.20 4.72
C GLY A 67 59.23 45.52 3.77
N VAL A 68 58.49 44.52 3.28
CA VAL A 68 57.26 44.73 2.49
C VAL A 68 56.06 45.00 3.42
N GLU A 69 55.23 45.98 3.08
CA GLU A 69 54.02 46.35 3.83
C GLU A 69 52.77 45.61 3.36
N TYR A 70 52.61 45.47 2.04
CA TYR A 70 51.52 44.73 1.41
C TYR A 70 51.89 44.33 -0.03
N TYR A 71 51.07 43.45 -0.61
CA TYR A 71 51.23 42.92 -1.96
C TYR A 71 50.03 43.33 -2.83
N ILE A 72 50.27 43.45 -4.13
CA ILE A 72 49.23 43.61 -5.15
C ILE A 72 49.35 42.42 -6.11
N LEU A 73 48.25 41.70 -6.30
CA LEU A 73 48.14 40.58 -7.22
C LEU A 73 47.24 40.97 -8.39
N GLU A 74 47.61 40.56 -9.60
CA GLU A 74 46.78 40.74 -10.79
C GLU A 74 46.72 39.43 -11.56
N ILE A 75 45.50 39.04 -11.97
CA ILE A 75 45.27 37.91 -12.87
C ILE A 75 44.53 38.34 -14.13
N SER A 76 44.77 37.64 -15.23
CA SER A 76 44.13 37.87 -16.52
C SER A 76 44.01 36.58 -17.32
N LYS A 77 43.01 36.51 -18.21
CA LYS A 77 42.91 35.41 -19.20
C LYS A 77 43.90 35.57 -20.35
N ASN A 78 44.50 36.76 -20.49
CA ASN A 78 45.52 37.07 -21.48
C ASN A 78 46.90 37.11 -20.82
N GLU A 79 47.95 36.83 -21.59
CA GLU A 79 49.32 36.92 -21.12
C GLU A 79 49.64 38.33 -20.62
N LEU A 80 50.18 38.42 -19.39
CA LEU A 80 50.51 39.69 -18.75
C LEU A 80 51.95 40.09 -19.09
N THR A 81 52.14 41.34 -19.48
CA THR A 81 53.47 41.94 -19.74
C THR A 81 53.59 43.30 -19.07
N ASP A 82 54.83 43.80 -18.94
CA ASP A 82 55.10 45.10 -18.32
C ASP A 82 54.49 46.28 -19.09
N GLU A 83 54.14 46.09 -20.37
CA GLU A 83 53.48 47.10 -21.21
C GLU A 83 51.97 47.22 -20.90
N ILE A 84 51.37 46.19 -20.28
CA ILE A 84 49.95 46.18 -19.94
C ILE A 84 49.74 46.93 -18.62
N PRO A 85 49.00 48.06 -18.62
CA PRO A 85 48.72 48.80 -17.39
C PRO A 85 47.87 47.95 -16.44
N MET A 86 48.15 48.07 -15.14
CA MET A 86 47.42 47.38 -14.08
C MET A 86 45.93 47.72 -14.13
N GLY A 87 45.08 46.70 -14.11
CA GLY A 87 43.62 46.85 -14.13
C GLY A 87 43.06 47.26 -15.50
N SER A 88 43.74 46.89 -16.59
CA SER A 88 43.21 47.10 -17.94
C SER A 88 41.88 46.36 -18.16
N GLU A 89 40.79 47.11 -18.39
CA GLU A 89 39.45 46.55 -18.64
C GLU A 89 39.38 45.75 -19.95
N GLU A 90 40.21 46.09 -20.94
CA GLU A 90 40.24 45.45 -22.26
C GLU A 90 40.59 43.95 -22.19
N ASN A 91 41.25 43.52 -21.12
CA ASN A 91 41.70 42.15 -20.89
C ASN A 91 40.96 41.44 -19.74
N GLY A 92 39.96 42.09 -19.13
CA GLY A 92 39.24 41.54 -17.97
C GLY A 92 40.14 41.29 -16.75
N ASN A 93 41.16 42.15 -16.54
CA ASN A 93 42.13 41.98 -15.47
C ASN A 93 41.48 42.14 -14.09
N LEU A 94 41.73 41.18 -13.19
CA LEU A 94 41.28 41.22 -11.81
C LEU A 94 42.46 41.60 -10.91
N VAL A 95 42.34 42.71 -10.20
CA VAL A 95 43.40 43.26 -9.33
C VAL A 95 42.98 43.16 -7.87
N TYR A 96 43.86 42.62 -7.04
CA TYR A 96 43.69 42.43 -5.61
C TYR A 96 44.82 43.16 -4.86
N GLY A 97 44.56 43.70 -3.66
CA GLY A 97 45.61 44.39 -2.89
C GLY A 97 45.82 45.89 -3.17
N ASN A 98 45.13 46.46 -4.17
CA ASN A 98 45.37 47.82 -4.65
C ASN A 98 44.62 48.93 -3.87
N THR A 99 43.65 48.58 -3.02
CA THR A 99 42.93 49.51 -2.14
C THR A 99 43.29 49.31 -0.68
N VAL A 100 42.98 50.29 0.18
CA VAL A 100 43.27 50.21 1.62
C VAL A 100 42.48 49.08 2.27
N GLU A 101 41.23 48.85 1.84
CA GLU A 101 40.35 47.83 2.38
C GLU A 101 40.74 46.40 1.97
N ASN A 102 41.40 46.24 0.82
CA ASN A 102 41.72 44.92 0.24
C ASN A 102 43.22 44.59 0.26
N ARG A 103 44.02 45.26 1.12
CA ARG A 103 45.48 45.03 1.19
C ARG A 103 45.81 43.59 1.55
N ILE A 104 46.66 42.99 0.73
CA ILE A 104 47.15 41.63 0.95
C ILE A 104 48.41 41.73 1.81
N LEU A 105 48.33 41.33 3.07
CA LEU A 105 49.42 41.52 4.02
C LEU A 105 50.44 40.37 4.01
N LYS A 106 50.02 39.17 3.60
CA LYS A 106 50.84 37.96 3.58
C LYS A 106 50.19 36.86 2.73
N ALA A 107 51.00 35.87 2.33
CA ALA A 107 50.54 34.58 1.84
C ALA A 107 50.00 33.69 2.99
N PRO A 108 49.13 32.69 2.70
CA PRO A 108 48.44 32.46 1.42
C PRO A 108 47.34 33.50 1.16
N PHE A 109 47.01 33.74 -0.12
CA PHE A 109 45.87 34.54 -0.55
C PHE A 109 44.91 33.69 -1.39
N LEU A 110 43.62 33.74 -1.06
CA LEU A 110 42.56 33.04 -1.79
C LEU A 110 42.00 33.95 -2.87
N ILE A 111 41.99 33.48 -4.11
CA ILE A 111 41.31 34.12 -5.23
C ILE A 111 40.10 33.25 -5.56
N ASP A 112 38.90 33.78 -5.35
CA ASP A 112 37.63 33.09 -5.57
C ASP A 112 36.87 33.61 -6.80
N ASN A 113 35.71 33.00 -7.08
CA ASN A 113 34.78 33.37 -8.14
C ASN A 113 35.43 33.48 -9.53
N LEU A 114 36.36 32.58 -9.83
CA LEU A 114 36.96 32.47 -11.16
C LEU A 114 36.01 31.71 -12.09
N GLU A 115 36.25 31.80 -13.39
CA GLU A 115 35.51 31.01 -14.37
C GLU A 115 36.06 29.58 -14.41
N ALA A 116 35.18 28.58 -14.37
CA ALA A 116 35.56 27.18 -14.52
C ALA A 116 36.11 26.90 -15.93
N GLY A 117 37.12 26.04 -16.03
CA GLY A 117 37.78 25.66 -17.27
C GLY A 117 38.66 26.75 -17.90
N ALA A 118 38.79 27.92 -17.26
CA ALA A 118 39.57 29.04 -17.76
C ALA A 118 41.05 28.95 -17.34
N GLU A 119 41.91 29.45 -18.22
CA GLU A 119 43.34 29.62 -18.00
C GLU A 119 43.62 31.07 -17.61
N TYR A 120 44.47 31.27 -16.60
CA TYR A 120 44.82 32.58 -16.07
C TYR A 120 46.33 32.74 -15.92
N TYR A 121 46.81 33.92 -16.26
CA TYR A 121 48.15 34.42 -15.98
C TYR A 121 48.13 35.21 -14.69
N LEU A 122 49.20 35.15 -13.90
CA LEU A 122 49.31 35.83 -12.60
C LEU A 122 50.61 36.63 -12.52
N ARG A 123 50.52 37.85 -11.98
CA ARG A 123 51.68 38.63 -11.53
C ARG A 123 51.46 39.23 -10.16
N ILE A 124 52.54 39.41 -9.40
CA ILE A 124 52.53 39.98 -8.04
C ILE A 124 53.59 41.09 -7.92
N LYS A 125 53.29 42.15 -7.18
CA LYS A 125 54.26 43.19 -6.80
C LYS A 125 54.24 43.48 -5.30
N SER A 126 55.41 43.80 -4.77
CA SER A 126 55.63 44.19 -3.38
C SER A 126 55.55 45.70 -3.22
N VAL A 127 54.91 46.18 -2.15
CA VAL A 127 54.81 47.61 -1.85
C VAL A 127 55.37 47.91 -0.47
N ALA A 128 56.23 48.93 -0.38
CA ALA A 128 56.79 49.44 0.88
C ALA A 128 57.11 50.93 0.78
N ASN A 129 56.88 51.69 1.85
CA ASN A 129 57.16 53.13 1.92
C ASN A 129 56.60 53.95 0.73
N GLY A 130 55.41 53.56 0.24
CA GLY A 130 54.76 54.21 -0.91
C GLY A 130 55.45 53.98 -2.27
N LYS A 131 56.35 52.99 -2.37
CA LYS A 131 57.03 52.59 -3.60
C LYS A 131 56.75 51.13 -3.94
N GLU A 132 56.70 50.82 -5.23
CA GLU A 132 56.37 49.50 -5.77
C GLU A 132 57.62 48.81 -6.33
N SER A 133 57.69 47.47 -6.22
CA SER A 133 58.69 46.66 -6.92
C SER A 133 58.36 46.52 -8.41
N TYR A 134 59.25 45.88 -9.17
CA TYR A 134 58.85 45.30 -10.45
C TYR A 134 57.84 44.16 -10.24
N TRP A 135 57.10 43.82 -11.28
CA TRP A 135 56.24 42.64 -11.31
C TRP A 135 57.09 41.37 -11.26
N ALA A 136 56.62 40.42 -10.46
CA ALA A 136 57.08 39.04 -10.47
C ALA A 136 55.97 38.19 -11.11
N TYR A 137 56.33 37.38 -12.09
CA TYR A 137 55.39 36.58 -12.87
C TYR A 137 55.35 35.14 -12.36
N LEU A 138 54.18 34.51 -12.46
CA LEU A 138 54.07 33.06 -12.32
C LEU A 138 54.64 32.40 -13.59
N ASP A 139 55.54 31.42 -13.43
CA ASP A 139 56.25 30.78 -14.53
C ASP A 139 55.35 30.20 -15.62
N GLU A 140 54.26 29.54 -15.24
CA GLU A 140 53.27 28.97 -16.14
C GLU A 140 51.85 29.42 -15.75
N PRO A 141 50.96 29.70 -16.72
CA PRO A 141 49.58 30.01 -16.40
C PRO A 141 48.91 28.83 -15.68
N PHE A 142 47.95 29.13 -14.81
CA PHE A 142 47.19 28.10 -14.11
C PHE A 142 45.80 27.94 -14.73
N LYS A 143 45.24 26.73 -14.62
CA LYS A 143 43.85 26.46 -14.99
C LYS A 143 43.00 26.25 -13.76
N THR A 144 41.81 26.81 -13.78
CA THR A 144 40.77 26.49 -12.79
C THR A 144 40.26 25.06 -12.99
N VAL A 145 39.43 24.58 -12.07
CA VAL A 145 38.74 23.31 -12.23
C VAL A 145 37.90 23.34 -13.52
N THR A 146 37.85 22.22 -14.25
CA THR A 146 37.14 22.14 -15.55
C THR A 146 35.65 22.45 -15.42
N GLU A 147 35.02 21.89 -14.40
CA GLU A 147 33.62 22.09 -14.03
C GLU A 147 33.56 22.14 -12.51
N GLU A 148 32.63 22.91 -11.97
CA GLU A 148 32.43 22.96 -10.53
C GLU A 148 31.49 21.85 -10.07
N ASP A 149 31.75 21.36 -8.85
CA ASP A 149 30.95 20.33 -8.20
C ASP A 149 30.73 20.71 -6.73
N VAL A 150 29.96 21.80 -6.53
CA VAL A 150 29.78 22.39 -5.20
C VAL A 150 28.77 21.65 -4.32
N LEU A 151 27.90 20.81 -4.91
CA LEU A 151 26.90 20.07 -4.15
C LEU A 151 27.53 18.85 -3.48
N ASN A 152 27.14 18.62 -2.23
CA ASN A 152 27.45 17.38 -1.54
C ASN A 152 26.38 16.33 -1.85
N VAL A 153 26.80 15.06 -1.83
CA VAL A 153 25.88 13.92 -1.90
C VAL A 153 25.05 13.88 -0.60
N PRO A 154 23.71 13.91 -0.67
CA PRO A 154 22.85 13.83 0.52
C PRO A 154 23.06 12.51 1.28
N ALA A 155 23.13 12.60 2.61
CA ALA A 155 23.11 11.45 3.50
C ALA A 155 21.67 10.98 3.76
N GLU A 156 21.50 9.87 4.49
CA GLU A 156 20.18 9.31 4.81
C GLU A 156 19.30 10.30 5.61
N GLU A 157 19.90 11.05 6.54
CA GLU A 157 19.23 12.11 7.30
C GLU A 157 18.77 13.31 6.46
N ASP A 158 19.39 13.49 5.29
CA ASP A 158 19.02 14.51 4.31
C ASP A 158 17.87 14.07 3.42
N LEU A 159 17.51 12.78 3.45
CA LEU A 159 16.45 12.16 2.67
C LEU A 159 15.47 11.43 3.60
N PRO A 160 14.70 12.16 4.44
CA PRO A 160 13.78 11.52 5.36
C PRO A 160 12.75 10.68 4.60
N VAL A 161 12.59 9.43 5.03
CA VAL A 161 11.68 8.46 4.38
C VAL A 161 10.26 9.03 4.30
N ALA A 162 9.67 8.92 3.11
CA ALA A 162 8.29 9.27 2.82
C ALA A 162 7.88 10.73 3.10
N SER A 163 8.85 11.63 3.20
CA SER A 163 8.62 13.04 3.50
C SER A 163 8.51 13.95 2.26
N GLY A 164 8.78 13.41 1.07
CA GLY A 164 8.75 14.19 -0.16
C GLY A 164 9.75 15.35 -0.19
N LYS A 165 10.86 15.25 0.55
CA LYS A 165 11.87 16.31 0.62
C LYS A 165 13.30 15.79 0.66
N VAL A 166 14.24 16.68 0.32
CA VAL A 166 15.68 16.46 0.38
C VAL A 166 16.40 17.69 0.90
N ARG A 167 17.43 17.51 1.73
CA ARG A 167 18.36 18.58 2.13
C ARG A 167 19.59 18.54 1.23
N MET A 168 19.83 19.64 0.52
CA MET A 168 21.05 19.84 -0.26
C MET A 168 22.02 20.70 0.53
N SER A 169 23.31 20.37 0.47
CA SER A 169 24.37 21.15 1.13
C SER A 169 25.56 21.42 0.20
N TRP A 170 26.25 22.52 0.47
CA TRP A 170 27.44 23.02 -0.25
C TRP A 170 28.33 23.83 0.71
N GLU A 171 29.46 24.35 0.23
CA GLU A 171 30.31 25.23 1.06
C GLU A 171 29.61 26.56 1.36
N ALA A 172 29.45 26.88 2.65
CA ALA A 172 28.80 28.09 3.12
C ALA A 172 29.47 29.38 2.60
N GLY A 173 28.66 30.34 2.17
CA GLY A 173 29.14 31.64 1.67
C GLY A 173 29.52 31.68 0.19
N LEU A 174 29.43 30.56 -0.53
CA LEU A 174 29.53 30.57 -2.00
C LEU A 174 28.37 31.35 -2.62
N THR A 175 28.66 32.10 -3.69
CA THR A 175 27.64 32.84 -4.44
C THR A 175 26.80 31.88 -5.28
N VAL A 176 25.56 31.64 -4.85
CA VAL A 176 24.56 30.78 -5.49
C VAL A 176 23.21 31.50 -5.53
N THR A 177 22.37 31.17 -6.50
CA THR A 177 21.14 31.93 -6.81
C THR A 177 19.88 31.08 -6.81
N HIS A 178 19.91 29.89 -7.40
CA HIS A 178 18.74 29.01 -7.48
C HIS A 178 19.15 27.55 -7.70
N PHE A 179 18.19 26.66 -7.44
CA PHE A 179 18.20 25.28 -7.88
C PHE A 179 17.33 25.08 -9.11
N GLU A 180 17.74 24.18 -9.99
CA GLU A 180 16.91 23.57 -11.02
C GLU A 180 16.69 22.10 -10.64
N ILE A 181 15.44 21.67 -10.57
CA ILE A 181 15.03 20.33 -10.14
C ILE A 181 14.33 19.65 -11.30
N VAL A 182 14.95 18.60 -11.84
CA VAL A 182 14.47 17.86 -13.00
C VAL A 182 14.18 16.42 -12.60
N GLY A 183 12.92 16.02 -12.65
CA GLY A 183 12.50 14.66 -12.27
C GLY A 183 11.00 14.62 -12.04
N GLY A 184 10.34 13.52 -12.41
CA GLY A 184 8.89 13.42 -12.36
C GLY A 184 8.16 14.15 -13.49
N ALA A 185 8.15 15.49 -13.49
CA ALA A 185 7.39 16.33 -14.43
C ALA A 185 8.22 17.49 -15.03
N ALA A 186 7.61 18.67 -15.24
CA ALA A 186 8.32 19.84 -15.75
C ALA A 186 9.41 20.32 -14.78
N PRO A 187 10.55 20.86 -15.28
CA PRO A 187 11.60 21.41 -14.43
C PRO A 187 11.07 22.47 -13.46
N ILE A 188 11.51 22.39 -12.21
CA ILE A 188 11.14 23.34 -11.16
C ILE A 188 12.37 24.20 -10.83
N GLU A 189 12.22 25.52 -10.93
CA GLU A 189 13.23 26.47 -10.47
C GLU A 189 12.90 26.93 -9.05
N ARG A 190 13.85 26.82 -8.12
CA ARG A 190 13.69 27.23 -6.72
C ARG A 190 14.81 28.18 -6.31
N ALA A 191 14.46 29.44 -6.04
CA ALA A 191 15.41 30.43 -5.55
C ALA A 191 16.07 30.02 -4.22
N ILE A 192 17.34 30.40 -4.04
CA ILE A 192 18.09 30.23 -2.79
C ILE A 192 18.06 31.55 -2.02
N THR A 193 17.68 31.52 -0.74
CA THR A 193 17.65 32.74 0.08
C THR A 193 19.05 33.13 0.54
N ALA A 194 19.20 34.38 1.00
CA ALA A 194 20.48 34.85 1.54
C ALA A 194 20.91 34.07 2.79
N GLU A 195 19.95 33.63 3.61
CA GLU A 195 20.19 32.79 4.78
C GLU A 195 20.66 31.38 4.40
N GLU A 196 20.04 30.77 3.39
CA GLU A 196 20.44 29.45 2.87
C GLU A 196 21.84 29.51 2.23
N ALA A 197 22.12 30.55 1.43
CA ALA A 197 23.45 30.78 0.87
C ALA A 197 24.53 30.99 1.94
N ALA A 198 24.21 31.71 3.03
CA ALA A 198 25.12 31.90 4.15
C ALA A 198 25.32 30.62 4.98
N ALA A 199 24.30 29.77 5.10
CA ALA A 199 24.37 28.49 5.81
C ALA A 199 25.07 27.39 4.99
N GLY A 200 24.97 27.44 3.66
CA GLY A 200 25.45 26.37 2.78
C GLY A 200 24.52 25.17 2.73
N GLU A 201 23.23 25.32 3.06
CA GLU A 201 22.25 24.24 3.00
C GLU A 201 20.84 24.76 2.72
N ALA A 202 20.00 23.92 2.09
CA ALA A 202 18.59 24.21 1.82
C ALA A 202 17.74 22.94 1.74
N TRP A 203 16.50 23.01 2.22
CA TRP A 203 15.50 21.95 2.04
C TRP A 203 14.70 22.19 0.76
N ILE A 204 14.59 21.17 -0.08
CA ILE A 204 13.70 21.12 -1.24
C ILE A 204 12.55 20.20 -0.88
N GLU A 205 11.33 20.73 -0.82
CA GLU A 205 10.12 20.03 -0.40
C GLU A 205 9.12 19.89 -1.56
N GLY A 206 8.08 19.08 -1.38
CA GLY A 206 7.05 18.88 -2.39
C GLY A 206 7.51 18.01 -3.57
N LEU A 207 8.49 17.13 -3.34
CA LEU A 207 8.94 16.14 -4.30
C LEU A 207 8.09 14.87 -4.21
N LYS A 208 7.84 14.22 -5.34
CA LYS A 208 7.21 12.89 -5.37
C LYS A 208 8.13 11.85 -4.73
N ILE A 209 7.59 11.02 -3.84
CA ILE A 209 8.31 9.86 -3.30
C ILE A 209 8.51 8.77 -4.37
N PHE A 210 9.42 7.84 -4.13
CA PHE A 210 9.82 6.79 -5.09
C PHE A 210 10.28 7.31 -6.47
N THR A 211 10.69 8.58 -6.55
CA THR A 211 11.02 9.26 -7.81
C THR A 211 12.45 9.77 -7.79
N ALA A 212 13.16 9.59 -8.91
CA ALA A 212 14.49 10.13 -9.12
C ALA A 212 14.43 11.57 -9.64
N TYR A 213 15.31 12.42 -9.11
CA TYR A 213 15.49 13.81 -9.51
C TYR A 213 16.98 14.10 -9.73
N THR A 214 17.26 14.92 -10.73
CA THR A 214 18.53 15.63 -10.90
C THR A 214 18.35 17.04 -10.35
N ILE A 215 19.14 17.41 -9.35
CA ILE A 215 19.11 18.73 -8.70
C ILE A 215 20.42 19.45 -9.03
N SER A 216 20.31 20.56 -9.72
CA SER A 216 21.44 21.38 -10.16
C SER A 216 21.41 22.74 -9.44
N ILE A 217 22.58 23.28 -9.08
CA ILE A 217 22.72 24.57 -8.39
C ILE A 217 23.46 25.58 -9.28
N TYR A 218 22.96 26.81 -9.33
CA TYR A 218 23.44 27.83 -10.26
C TYR A 218 23.83 29.14 -9.58
N ASN A 219 24.77 29.85 -10.18
CA ASN A 219 25.01 31.27 -9.96
C ASN A 219 24.62 32.06 -11.22
N ASN A 220 23.43 32.65 -11.23
CA ASN A 220 22.79 33.19 -12.42
C ASN A 220 22.73 32.10 -13.51
N GLU A 221 23.46 32.26 -14.62
CA GLU A 221 23.47 31.30 -15.74
C GLU A 221 24.55 30.22 -15.61
N THR A 222 25.47 30.34 -14.64
CA THR A 222 26.61 29.42 -14.48
C THR A 222 26.21 28.23 -13.60
N LEU A 223 26.27 27.01 -14.15
CA LEU A 223 26.13 25.77 -13.40
C LEU A 223 27.32 25.59 -12.45
N ARG A 224 27.03 25.39 -11.15
CA ARG A 224 28.03 25.24 -10.09
C ARG A 224 28.15 23.79 -9.58
N GLY A 225 27.17 22.93 -9.88
CA GLY A 225 27.17 21.53 -9.47
C GLY A 225 25.82 20.87 -9.69
N SER A 226 25.80 19.54 -9.68
CA SER A 226 24.58 18.76 -9.90
C SER A 226 24.61 17.42 -9.17
N GLN A 227 23.47 16.99 -8.65
CA GLN A 227 23.34 15.73 -7.91
C GLN A 227 22.08 14.97 -8.30
N GLU A 228 22.21 13.68 -8.55
CA GLU A 228 21.07 12.77 -8.67
C GLU A 228 20.66 12.24 -7.30
N VAL A 229 19.36 12.30 -7.00
CA VAL A 229 18.76 11.83 -5.75
C VAL A 229 17.52 11.01 -6.06
N VAL A 230 17.27 9.95 -5.28
CA VAL A 230 16.00 9.22 -5.31
C VAL A 230 15.28 9.51 -4.01
N VAL A 231 14.13 10.15 -4.09
CA VAL A 231 13.35 10.49 -2.89
C VAL A 231 12.75 9.21 -2.33
N PRO A 232 13.11 8.80 -1.11
CA PRO A 232 12.64 7.55 -0.54
C PRO A 232 11.13 7.62 -0.26
N GLY A 233 10.41 6.59 -0.67
CA GLY A 233 9.02 6.38 -0.30
C GLY A 233 8.87 5.25 0.73
N LEU A 234 7.66 5.13 1.25
CA LEU A 234 7.24 4.04 2.12
C LEU A 234 5.85 3.58 1.66
N GLU A 235 5.71 2.28 1.38
CA GLU A 235 4.38 1.70 1.28
C GLU A 235 3.85 1.46 2.70
N ILE A 236 2.69 2.04 3.00
CA ILE A 236 2.07 1.96 4.32
C ILE A 236 0.97 0.90 4.36
N GLU A 237 0.71 0.37 5.55
CA GLU A 237 -0.43 -0.52 5.75
C GLU A 237 -1.74 0.24 5.53
N SER A 238 -2.72 -0.44 4.94
CA SER A 238 -4.04 0.11 4.72
C SER A 238 -5.11 -0.98 4.80
N THR A 239 -6.31 -0.57 5.19
CA THR A 239 -7.45 -1.46 5.42
C THR A 239 -8.71 -0.89 4.79
N VAL A 240 -9.62 -1.79 4.40
CA VAL A 240 -10.98 -1.42 4.00
C VAL A 240 -11.95 -2.12 4.92
N ASP A 241 -12.79 -1.35 5.59
CA ASP A 241 -13.84 -1.81 6.47
C ASP A 241 -15.18 -1.12 6.16
N GLU A 242 -16.20 -1.39 6.98
CA GLU A 242 -17.56 -0.82 6.84
C GLU A 242 -18.15 -0.94 5.42
N ILE A 243 -17.79 -2.00 4.72
CA ILE A 243 -18.18 -2.21 3.32
C ILE A 243 -19.70 -2.38 3.23
N THR A 244 -20.32 -1.57 2.39
CA THR A 244 -21.74 -1.67 2.00
C THR A 244 -21.86 -2.05 0.53
N ALA A 245 -23.06 -2.00 -0.03
CA ALA A 245 -23.28 -2.22 -1.46
C ALA A 245 -22.74 -1.07 -2.32
N ASN A 246 -22.64 0.14 -1.77
CA ASN A 246 -22.34 1.35 -2.55
C ASN A 246 -21.28 2.24 -1.91
N THR A 247 -20.78 1.88 -0.73
CA THR A 247 -19.75 2.61 -0.01
C THR A 247 -18.77 1.66 0.66
N ALA A 248 -17.57 2.15 0.96
CA ALA A 248 -16.62 1.48 1.83
C ALA A 248 -15.78 2.51 2.57
N ARG A 249 -15.32 2.18 3.77
CA ARG A 249 -14.38 3.02 4.51
C ARG A 249 -12.97 2.51 4.26
N PHE A 250 -12.11 3.38 3.73
CA PHE A 250 -10.69 3.10 3.53
C PHE A 250 -9.89 3.87 4.56
N SER A 251 -8.98 3.19 5.25
CA SER A 251 -8.08 3.79 6.24
C SER A 251 -6.64 3.34 6.04
N TRP A 252 -5.70 4.16 6.49
CA TRP A 252 -4.27 3.95 6.31
C TRP A 252 -3.49 4.30 7.58
N ASP A 253 -2.26 3.79 7.66
CA ASP A 253 -1.33 4.13 8.75
C ASP A 253 -0.83 5.59 8.67
N ASN A 254 -0.47 6.19 9.79
CA ASN A 254 -0.14 7.61 9.88
C ASN A 254 1.34 7.97 9.62
N THR A 255 2.13 7.03 9.11
CA THR A 255 3.55 7.27 8.79
C THR A 255 3.78 8.08 7.52
N VAL A 256 2.77 8.24 6.66
CA VAL A 256 2.83 9.02 5.41
C VAL A 256 1.61 9.93 5.28
N ASP A 257 1.83 11.18 4.87
CA ASP A 257 0.80 12.22 4.75
C ASP A 257 -0.08 12.04 3.49
N VAL A 258 -0.89 10.98 3.42
CA VAL A 258 -1.78 10.72 2.28
C VAL A 258 -2.69 11.92 1.99
N ASP A 259 -2.73 12.38 0.74
CA ASP A 259 -3.46 13.57 0.30
C ASP A 259 -4.54 13.30 -0.75
N GLN A 260 -4.45 12.18 -1.47
CA GLN A 260 -5.37 11.82 -2.55
C GLN A 260 -5.62 10.32 -2.62
N TYR A 261 -6.72 9.92 -3.26
CA TYR A 261 -6.99 8.51 -3.53
C TYR A 261 -7.67 8.28 -4.89
N ILE A 262 -7.50 7.07 -5.43
CA ILE A 262 -8.27 6.54 -6.57
C ILE A 262 -8.88 5.21 -6.13
N CYS A 263 -10.19 5.04 -6.34
CA CYS A 263 -10.86 3.75 -6.20
C CYS A 263 -11.47 3.34 -7.53
N GLN A 264 -11.08 2.19 -8.06
CA GLN A 264 -11.50 1.70 -9.36
C GLN A 264 -11.71 0.19 -9.34
N PRO A 265 -12.52 -0.38 -10.27
CA PRO A 265 -12.68 -1.84 -10.35
C PRO A 265 -11.32 -2.52 -10.47
N SER A 266 -11.09 -3.63 -9.75
CA SER A 266 -9.78 -4.31 -9.73
C SER A 266 -9.31 -4.84 -11.09
N SER A 267 -10.23 -4.93 -12.05
CA SER A 267 -9.92 -5.28 -13.44
C SER A 267 -9.28 -4.13 -14.22
N ALA A 268 -9.33 -2.90 -13.72
CA ALA A 268 -8.67 -1.74 -14.30
C ALA A 268 -7.15 -1.81 -14.07
N PRO A 269 -6.32 -1.28 -14.99
CA PRO A 269 -4.87 -1.22 -14.80
C PRO A 269 -4.52 -0.36 -13.58
N THR A 270 -3.45 -0.72 -12.87
CA THR A 270 -2.93 0.12 -11.77
C THR A 270 -2.63 1.53 -12.29
N PRO A 271 -3.03 2.61 -11.59
CA PRO A 271 -2.73 3.97 -12.01
C PRO A 271 -1.23 4.23 -12.04
N ASP A 272 -0.74 4.92 -13.06
CA ASP A 272 0.67 5.32 -13.15
C ASP A 272 0.98 6.52 -12.23
N ASP A 273 -0.02 7.36 -11.98
CA ASP A 273 0.05 8.54 -11.10
C ASP A 273 -1.34 8.91 -10.54
N ALA A 274 -1.43 10.05 -9.85
CA ALA A 274 -2.69 10.56 -9.27
C ALA A 274 -3.61 11.29 -10.27
N THR A 275 -3.44 11.09 -11.58
CA THR A 275 -4.34 11.69 -12.58
C THR A 275 -5.76 11.17 -12.39
N GLY A 276 -6.71 12.07 -12.12
CA GLY A 276 -8.10 11.71 -11.82
C GLY A 276 -8.35 11.30 -10.37
N ALA A 277 -7.36 11.44 -9.49
CA ALA A 277 -7.53 11.19 -8.06
C ALA A 277 -8.48 12.19 -7.38
N VAL A 278 -9.19 11.69 -6.38
CA VAL A 278 -10.02 12.49 -5.48
C VAL A 278 -9.11 13.05 -4.39
N SER A 279 -9.13 14.37 -4.20
CA SER A 279 -8.37 15.02 -3.11
C SER A 279 -9.10 14.84 -1.78
N LEU A 280 -8.34 14.46 -0.75
CA LEU A 280 -8.84 14.31 0.61
C LEU A 280 -9.08 15.69 1.24
N SER A 281 -10.13 15.79 2.02
CA SER A 281 -10.38 16.95 2.88
C SER A 281 -9.45 16.93 4.10
N VAL A 282 -9.28 18.09 4.75
CA VAL A 282 -8.45 18.21 5.96
C VAL A 282 -8.94 17.28 7.09
N SER A 283 -10.24 17.00 7.18
CA SER A 283 -10.77 16.06 8.19
C SER A 283 -10.32 14.63 7.88
N GLU A 284 -10.44 14.19 6.63
CA GLU A 284 -10.08 12.84 6.20
C GLU A 284 -8.59 12.56 6.35
N VAL A 285 -7.73 13.55 6.05
CA VAL A 285 -6.28 13.46 6.29
C VAL A 285 -5.99 13.28 7.78
N ASN A 286 -6.60 14.10 8.65
CA ASN A 286 -6.39 14.00 10.10
C ASN A 286 -6.95 12.71 10.71
N GLU A 287 -8.04 12.18 10.16
CA GLU A 287 -8.67 10.93 10.59
C GLU A 287 -7.97 9.68 10.03
N HIS A 288 -7.07 9.85 9.04
CA HIS A 288 -6.42 8.77 8.29
C HIS A 288 -7.43 7.80 7.67
N ALA A 289 -8.56 8.35 7.20
CA ALA A 289 -9.64 7.57 6.62
C ALA A 289 -10.55 8.39 5.69
N VAL A 290 -11.17 7.71 4.71
CA VAL A 290 -12.20 8.27 3.83
C VAL A 290 -13.33 7.27 3.59
N ILE A 291 -14.56 7.77 3.47
CA ILE A 291 -15.70 6.99 2.95
C ILE A 291 -15.75 7.15 1.44
N ILE A 292 -15.50 6.06 0.73
CA ILE A 292 -15.57 6.00 -0.73
C ILE A 292 -17.04 5.81 -1.13
N PRO A 293 -17.66 6.75 -1.88
CA PRO A 293 -19.06 6.65 -2.27
C PRO A 293 -19.25 6.05 -3.67
N ASN A 294 -20.51 5.90 -4.09
CA ASN A 294 -20.91 5.61 -5.47
C ASN A 294 -20.28 4.35 -6.08
N LEU A 295 -20.04 3.33 -5.25
CA LEU A 295 -19.56 2.04 -5.72
C LEU A 295 -20.71 1.21 -6.29
N GLU A 296 -20.39 0.37 -7.28
CA GLU A 296 -21.34 -0.61 -7.80
C GLU A 296 -21.41 -1.82 -6.85
N PRO A 297 -22.60 -2.39 -6.58
CA PRO A 297 -22.73 -3.57 -5.74
C PRO A 297 -22.04 -4.82 -6.31
N SER A 298 -21.69 -5.77 -5.45
CA SER A 298 -21.07 -7.05 -5.83
C SER A 298 -19.87 -6.92 -6.78
N THR A 299 -19.09 -5.84 -6.64
CA THR A 299 -17.99 -5.50 -7.53
C THR A 299 -16.69 -5.42 -6.74
N GLU A 300 -15.62 -6.01 -7.27
CA GLU A 300 -14.28 -5.95 -6.69
C GLU A 300 -13.59 -4.64 -7.10
N TYR A 301 -13.08 -3.90 -6.12
CA TYR A 301 -12.38 -2.64 -6.27
C TYR A 301 -10.98 -2.72 -5.65
N THR A 302 -10.04 -1.99 -6.24
CA THR A 302 -8.77 -1.63 -5.61
C THR A 302 -8.76 -0.12 -5.37
N VAL A 303 -8.49 0.26 -4.13
CA VAL A 303 -8.21 1.65 -3.75
C VAL A 303 -6.69 1.85 -3.66
N TYR A 304 -6.22 2.97 -4.20
CA TYR A 304 -4.84 3.43 -4.17
C TYR A 304 -4.80 4.77 -3.45
N ALA A 305 -3.97 4.89 -2.43
CA ALA A 305 -3.69 6.14 -1.73
C ALA A 305 -2.41 6.76 -2.29
N PHE A 306 -2.39 8.08 -2.38
CA PHE A 306 -1.28 8.85 -2.91
C PHE A 306 -0.78 9.84 -1.87
N TYR A 307 0.52 10.11 -1.93
CA TYR A 307 1.13 11.27 -1.33
C TYR A 307 1.88 12.03 -2.40
N ASN A 308 1.52 13.29 -2.61
CA ASN A 308 2.11 14.17 -3.61
C ASN A 308 2.19 13.52 -5.00
N GLY A 309 1.14 12.78 -5.37
CA GLY A 309 1.02 12.14 -6.68
C GLY A 309 1.73 10.80 -6.88
N ALA A 310 2.34 10.21 -5.84
CA ALA A 310 2.92 8.87 -5.87
C ALA A 310 2.13 7.89 -4.98
N ILE A 311 1.95 6.64 -5.45
CA ILE A 311 1.23 5.61 -4.68
C ILE A 311 2.01 5.26 -3.41
N CYS A 312 1.33 5.30 -2.27
CA CYS A 312 1.90 4.95 -0.97
C CYS A 312 1.08 3.89 -0.23
N ALA A 313 -0.16 3.61 -0.62
CA ALA A 313 -0.92 2.51 -0.05
C ALA A 313 -1.89 1.93 -1.08
N ARG A 314 -2.28 0.67 -0.90
CA ARG A 314 -3.33 0.04 -1.69
C ARG A 314 -4.06 -1.05 -0.92
N ALA A 315 -5.35 -1.18 -1.18
CA ALA A 315 -6.17 -2.26 -0.63
C ALA A 315 -7.21 -2.72 -1.65
N THR A 316 -7.53 -4.01 -1.64
CA THR A 316 -8.57 -4.60 -2.51
C THR A 316 -9.73 -5.09 -1.65
N PHE A 317 -10.95 -4.85 -2.12
CA PHE A 317 -12.17 -5.24 -1.43
C PHE A 317 -13.30 -5.51 -2.44
N THR A 318 -14.36 -6.21 -2.00
CA THR A 318 -15.56 -6.44 -2.81
C THR A 318 -16.76 -5.83 -2.12
N THR A 319 -17.53 -4.99 -2.81
CA THR A 319 -18.76 -4.40 -2.28
C THR A 319 -19.81 -5.47 -2.01
N LYS A 320 -20.69 -5.22 -1.02
CA LYS A 320 -21.77 -6.15 -0.69
C LYS A 320 -22.81 -6.20 -1.82
N LYS A 321 -23.65 -7.22 -1.78
CA LYS A 321 -24.80 -7.34 -2.68
C LYS A 321 -25.74 -6.15 -2.47
N GLY A 322 -26.25 -5.61 -3.57
CA GLY A 322 -27.19 -4.48 -3.60
C GLY A 322 -28.63 -4.93 -3.80
N LYS A 323 -29.58 -4.09 -3.39
CA LYS A 323 -31.01 -4.34 -3.59
C LYS A 323 -31.35 -4.45 -5.08
N PRO A 324 -32.33 -5.29 -5.45
CA PRO A 324 -32.82 -5.31 -6.81
C PRO A 324 -33.55 -4.00 -7.15
N VAL A 325 -33.31 -3.46 -8.34
CA VAL A 325 -33.96 -2.24 -8.85
C VAL A 325 -35.23 -2.56 -9.65
N GLY A 326 -36.21 -1.66 -9.63
CA GLY A 326 -37.46 -1.81 -10.40
C GLY A 326 -38.50 -2.77 -9.77
N TYR A 327 -38.42 -3.00 -8.46
CA TYR A 327 -39.36 -3.80 -7.69
C TYR A 327 -40.33 -2.89 -6.93
N THR A 328 -41.57 -3.36 -6.73
CA THR A 328 -42.50 -2.75 -5.79
C THR A 328 -42.03 -3.04 -4.37
N GLU A 329 -41.60 -2.00 -3.65
CA GLU A 329 -41.00 -2.14 -2.32
C GLU A 329 -42.03 -2.04 -1.19
N TYR A 330 -41.96 -3.00 -0.27
CA TYR A 330 -42.67 -3.05 1.00
C TYR A 330 -41.67 -2.92 2.14
N ASN A 331 -41.86 -1.91 3.00
CA ASN A 331 -41.04 -1.70 4.18
C ASN A 331 -41.66 -2.42 5.37
N GLY A 332 -41.17 -3.61 5.68
CA GLY A 332 -41.71 -4.50 6.71
C GLY A 332 -42.77 -5.47 6.18
N VAL A 333 -43.04 -6.51 6.98
CA VAL A 333 -43.99 -7.58 6.61
C VAL A 333 -45.44 -7.17 6.84
N GLU A 334 -45.72 -6.19 7.69
CA GLU A 334 -47.08 -5.74 8.00
C GLU A 334 -47.77 -5.15 6.76
N ALA A 335 -47.07 -4.30 6.02
CA ALA A 335 -47.57 -3.73 4.77
C ALA A 335 -47.75 -4.82 3.70
N LEU A 336 -46.81 -5.75 3.62
CA LEU A 336 -46.90 -6.90 2.71
C LEU A 336 -48.11 -7.79 3.02
N ILE A 337 -48.38 -8.05 4.31
CA ILE A 337 -49.50 -8.88 4.76
C ILE A 337 -50.85 -8.23 4.42
N ALA A 338 -50.94 -6.90 4.56
CA ALA A 338 -52.17 -6.16 4.24
C ALA A 338 -52.55 -6.28 2.76
N ASP A 339 -51.56 -6.28 1.87
CA ASP A 339 -51.74 -6.38 0.42
C ASP A 339 -51.57 -7.81 -0.11
N TRP A 340 -51.38 -8.80 0.77
CA TRP A 340 -50.87 -10.13 0.39
C TRP A 340 -51.66 -10.77 -0.74
N ASP A 341 -52.98 -10.67 -0.72
CA ASP A 341 -53.85 -11.35 -1.68
C ASP A 341 -53.90 -10.61 -3.04
N ASP A 342 -53.43 -9.36 -3.09
CA ASP A 342 -53.41 -8.48 -4.27
C ASP A 342 -51.99 -8.29 -4.86
N LEU A 343 -50.96 -8.95 -4.29
CA LEU A 343 -49.58 -8.83 -4.78
C LEU A 343 -49.46 -9.30 -6.23
N SER A 344 -48.71 -8.54 -7.04
CA SER A 344 -48.42 -8.89 -8.42
C SER A 344 -47.07 -8.34 -8.90
N GLY A 345 -46.46 -9.00 -9.89
CA GLY A 345 -45.19 -8.57 -10.47
C GLY A 345 -43.97 -8.83 -9.59
N ASN A 346 -43.08 -7.85 -9.49
CA ASN A 346 -41.80 -7.95 -8.79
C ASN A 346 -41.89 -7.29 -7.41
N ILE A 347 -41.71 -8.05 -6.34
CA ILE A 347 -41.91 -7.61 -4.95
C ILE A 347 -40.59 -7.62 -4.19
N LEU A 348 -40.23 -6.49 -3.58
CA LEU A 348 -39.11 -6.38 -2.65
C LEU A 348 -39.67 -6.10 -1.26
N VAL A 349 -39.22 -6.85 -0.26
CA VAL A 349 -39.62 -6.70 1.13
C VAL A 349 -38.37 -6.36 1.95
N THR A 350 -38.28 -5.11 2.38
CA THR A 350 -37.18 -4.63 3.22
C THR A 350 -37.54 -4.87 4.68
N ILE A 351 -36.70 -5.63 5.39
CA ILE A 351 -36.90 -6.04 6.77
C ILE A 351 -35.76 -5.42 7.58
N SER A 352 -36.07 -4.44 8.44
CA SER A 352 -35.07 -3.75 9.28
C SER A 352 -35.17 -4.07 10.77
N ALA A 353 -36.13 -4.92 11.14
CA ALA A 353 -36.38 -5.38 12.51
C ALA A 353 -37.02 -6.76 12.47
N ASP A 354 -37.09 -7.42 13.63
CA ASP A 354 -37.71 -8.73 13.77
C ASP A 354 -39.15 -8.74 13.25
N ALA A 355 -39.47 -9.73 12.43
CA ALA A 355 -40.71 -9.84 11.68
C ALA A 355 -41.28 -11.27 11.73
N ASP A 356 -42.61 -11.39 11.63
CA ASP A 356 -43.32 -12.67 11.57
C ASP A 356 -44.25 -12.71 10.35
N LEU A 357 -43.95 -13.62 9.43
CA LEU A 357 -44.74 -13.92 8.24
C LEU A 357 -45.31 -15.35 8.28
N SER A 358 -45.29 -16.02 9.43
CA SER A 358 -45.73 -17.41 9.58
C SER A 358 -47.22 -17.64 9.29
N ASN A 359 -48.02 -16.57 9.28
CA ASN A 359 -49.45 -16.59 8.92
C ASN A 359 -49.71 -16.57 7.40
N LYS A 360 -48.71 -16.26 6.58
CA LYS A 360 -48.80 -16.24 5.11
C LYS A 360 -47.78 -17.21 4.51
N SER A 361 -48.25 -18.16 3.70
CA SER A 361 -47.41 -19.28 3.20
C SER A 361 -47.67 -19.68 1.75
N GLU A 362 -48.66 -19.08 1.09
CA GLU A 362 -48.93 -19.27 -0.33
C GLU A 362 -48.79 -17.91 -1.03
N ILE A 363 -47.73 -17.74 -1.82
CA ILE A 363 -47.46 -16.53 -2.58
C ILE A 363 -48.45 -16.46 -3.75
N PRO A 364 -49.12 -15.32 -4.00
CA PRO A 364 -50.10 -15.21 -5.08
C PRO A 364 -49.53 -15.53 -6.46
N ALA A 365 -50.36 -16.12 -7.32
CA ALA A 365 -49.97 -16.52 -8.68
C ALA A 365 -49.51 -15.36 -9.58
N ALA A 366 -49.93 -14.13 -9.27
CA ALA A 366 -49.60 -12.95 -10.04
C ALA A 366 -48.20 -12.39 -9.73
N VAL A 367 -47.54 -12.87 -8.67
CA VAL A 367 -46.17 -12.50 -8.32
C VAL A 367 -45.20 -13.28 -9.20
N THR A 368 -44.27 -12.58 -9.83
CA THR A 368 -43.23 -13.15 -10.70
C THR A 368 -41.92 -13.32 -9.94
N ASN A 369 -41.55 -12.36 -9.09
CA ASN A 369 -40.34 -12.37 -8.28
C ASN A 369 -40.65 -11.81 -6.89
N ILE A 370 -40.11 -12.42 -5.83
CA ILE A 370 -40.18 -11.88 -4.48
C ILE A 370 -38.83 -11.99 -3.78
N VAL A 371 -38.39 -10.90 -3.16
CA VAL A 371 -37.10 -10.78 -2.47
C VAL A 371 -37.34 -10.29 -1.05
N PHE A 372 -36.85 -11.03 -0.07
CA PHE A 372 -36.83 -10.63 1.34
C PHE A 372 -35.41 -10.17 1.70
N TRP A 373 -35.28 -8.89 2.05
CA TRP A 373 -33.99 -8.22 2.23
C TRP A 373 -33.82 -7.73 3.66
N GLY A 374 -32.89 -8.31 4.41
CA GLY A 374 -32.52 -7.84 5.74
C GLY A 374 -31.61 -6.62 5.71
N GLU A 375 -31.97 -5.57 6.45
CA GLU A 375 -31.20 -4.33 6.60
C GLU A 375 -30.26 -4.37 7.81
N GLY A 376 -29.18 -3.60 7.71
CA GLY A 376 -28.25 -3.38 8.82
C GLY A 376 -27.13 -4.41 8.94
N ALA A 377 -26.19 -4.13 9.83
CA ALA A 377 -25.03 -4.98 10.09
C ALA A 377 -25.39 -6.28 10.84
N THR A 378 -26.47 -6.25 11.61
CA THR A 378 -27.03 -7.42 12.30
C THR A 378 -28.24 -7.93 11.52
N GLN A 379 -28.27 -9.22 11.21
CA GLN A 379 -29.40 -9.85 10.51
C GLN A 379 -30.70 -9.72 11.32
N PRO A 380 -31.76 -9.08 10.79
CA PRO A 380 -33.06 -9.06 11.45
C PRO A 380 -33.71 -10.44 11.38
N LYS A 381 -34.48 -10.78 12.42
CA LYS A 381 -35.16 -12.08 12.47
C LYS A 381 -36.39 -12.11 11.58
N LEU A 382 -36.57 -13.18 10.81
CA LEU A 382 -37.81 -13.43 10.07
C LEU A 382 -38.36 -14.82 10.44
N THR A 383 -39.57 -14.84 11.02
CA THR A 383 -40.27 -16.10 11.31
C THR A 383 -41.20 -16.47 10.16
N ILE A 384 -41.11 -17.70 9.65
CA ILE A 384 -41.94 -18.22 8.55
C ILE A 384 -42.44 -19.64 8.85
N LYS A 385 -43.33 -20.16 8.00
CA LYS A 385 -43.86 -21.54 8.11
C LYS A 385 -43.42 -22.47 6.96
N GLY A 386 -43.15 -21.90 5.79
CA GLY A 386 -42.80 -22.60 4.55
C GLY A 386 -43.62 -22.08 3.39
N MET A 387 -42.95 -21.42 2.45
CA MET A 387 -43.58 -20.79 1.29
C MET A 387 -43.94 -21.82 0.21
N SER A 388 -45.01 -21.55 -0.51
CA SER A 388 -45.51 -22.31 -1.66
C SER A 388 -46.12 -21.36 -2.67
N VAL A 389 -46.26 -21.81 -3.91
CA VAL A 389 -46.88 -21.06 -5.00
C VAL A 389 -47.92 -21.94 -5.70
N PRO A 390 -49.08 -21.38 -6.11
CA PRO A 390 -50.07 -22.09 -6.90
C PRO A 390 -49.70 -22.15 -8.39
N GLY A 391 -48.80 -21.27 -8.86
CA GLY A 391 -48.32 -21.20 -10.25
C GLY A 391 -46.79 -21.10 -10.34
N ALA A 392 -46.28 -20.53 -11.42
CA ALA A 392 -44.84 -20.37 -11.63
C ALA A 392 -44.32 -19.07 -10.99
N LEU A 393 -43.34 -19.18 -10.12
CA LEU A 393 -42.54 -18.07 -9.61
C LEU A 393 -41.13 -18.15 -10.21
N THR A 394 -40.66 -17.03 -10.76
CA THR A 394 -39.31 -16.97 -11.35
C THR A 394 -38.26 -16.95 -10.26
N LYS A 395 -38.37 -16.05 -9.28
CA LYS A 395 -37.37 -15.94 -8.20
C LYS A 395 -38.01 -15.78 -6.82
N LEU A 396 -37.58 -16.60 -5.88
CA LEU A 396 -37.72 -16.40 -4.45
C LEU A 396 -36.33 -16.18 -3.85
N GLU A 397 -36.10 -15.05 -3.21
CA GLU A 397 -34.79 -14.69 -2.68
C GLU A 397 -34.86 -14.24 -1.22
N PHE A 398 -33.90 -14.70 -0.42
CA PHE A 398 -33.64 -14.24 0.94
C PHE A 398 -32.20 -13.77 1.05
N TYR A 399 -32.00 -12.57 1.59
CA TYR A 399 -30.67 -11.99 1.78
C TYR A 399 -30.52 -11.36 3.16
N ASN A 400 -29.41 -11.63 3.85
CA ASN A 400 -29.03 -10.98 5.11
C ASN A 400 -30.06 -11.13 6.25
N LEU A 401 -30.65 -12.32 6.41
CA LEU A 401 -31.71 -12.58 7.39
C LEU A 401 -31.37 -13.70 8.37
N ASN A 402 -31.88 -13.60 9.59
CA ASN A 402 -31.92 -14.69 10.56
C ASN A 402 -33.32 -15.34 10.50
N ILE A 403 -33.44 -16.44 9.77
CA ILE A 403 -34.74 -17.05 9.47
C ILE A 403 -35.01 -18.20 10.41
N THR A 404 -36.19 -18.19 11.04
CA THR A 404 -36.69 -19.31 11.85
C THR A 404 -37.96 -19.87 11.23
N ALA A 405 -38.07 -21.20 11.17
CA ALA A 405 -39.29 -21.88 10.74
C ALA A 405 -39.63 -23.04 11.68
N PRO A 406 -40.20 -22.78 12.87
CA PRO A 406 -40.40 -23.82 13.88
C PRO A 406 -41.25 -24.98 13.35
N ASN A 407 -40.68 -26.19 13.28
CA ASN A 407 -41.28 -27.37 12.64
C ASN A 407 -41.67 -27.20 11.15
N GLY A 408 -41.23 -26.12 10.51
CA GLY A 408 -41.57 -25.69 9.16
C GLY A 408 -40.36 -25.70 8.21
N TYR A 409 -40.46 -24.92 7.14
CA TYR A 409 -39.48 -24.88 6.05
C TYR A 409 -39.23 -23.45 5.57
N ILE A 410 -38.22 -23.27 4.72
CA ILE A 410 -38.16 -22.06 3.86
C ILE A 410 -39.19 -22.20 2.75
N VAL A 411 -39.14 -23.32 2.02
CA VAL A 411 -40.11 -23.68 0.98
C VAL A 411 -40.72 -25.04 1.28
N ASN A 412 -42.04 -25.11 1.19
CA ASN A 412 -42.82 -26.34 1.30
C ASN A 412 -43.84 -26.41 0.15
N GLN A 413 -43.34 -26.63 -1.05
CA GLN A 413 -44.13 -26.61 -2.28
C GLN A 413 -45.09 -27.80 -2.34
N ASN A 414 -46.40 -27.53 -2.44
CA ASN A 414 -47.45 -28.53 -2.33
C ASN A 414 -48.67 -28.23 -3.24
N ALA A 415 -48.45 -27.58 -4.38
CA ALA A 415 -49.45 -27.39 -5.43
C ALA A 415 -49.00 -28.04 -6.74
N VAL A 416 -49.93 -28.69 -7.45
CA VAL A 416 -49.64 -29.46 -8.68
C VAL A 416 -49.08 -28.60 -9.80
N ASP A 417 -49.58 -27.38 -9.96
CA ASP A 417 -49.16 -26.44 -11.01
C ASP A 417 -48.08 -25.45 -10.53
N GLY A 418 -47.69 -25.56 -9.26
CA GLY A 418 -46.72 -24.66 -8.65
C GLY A 418 -45.28 -25.01 -9.00
N SER A 419 -44.44 -24.00 -9.22
CA SER A 419 -43.01 -24.18 -9.48
C SER A 419 -42.20 -22.94 -9.09
N PHE A 420 -40.96 -23.16 -8.64
CA PHE A 420 -39.96 -22.12 -8.47
C PHE A 420 -38.85 -22.36 -9.49
N ALA A 421 -38.52 -21.36 -10.31
CA ALA A 421 -37.36 -21.46 -11.19
C ALA A 421 -36.06 -21.26 -10.37
N ASP A 422 -35.98 -20.19 -9.58
CA ASP A 422 -34.86 -19.88 -8.69
C ASP A 422 -35.30 -19.72 -7.24
N ILE A 423 -34.61 -20.42 -6.33
CA ILE A 423 -34.65 -20.18 -4.89
C ILE A 423 -33.23 -19.80 -4.47
N ILE A 424 -33.04 -18.56 -4.01
CA ILE A 424 -31.72 -18.03 -3.65
C ILE A 424 -31.73 -17.65 -2.17
N ILE A 425 -30.79 -18.19 -1.39
CA ILE A 425 -30.63 -17.89 0.02
C ILE A 425 -29.16 -17.50 0.22
N SER A 426 -28.91 -16.22 0.54
CA SER A 426 -27.55 -15.69 0.61
C SER A 426 -27.29 -14.86 1.86
N SER A 427 -26.13 -15.05 2.49
CA SER A 427 -25.76 -14.33 3.72
C SER A 427 -26.81 -14.44 4.84
N CYS A 428 -27.44 -15.62 4.98
CA CYS A 428 -28.51 -15.88 5.96
C CYS A 428 -28.09 -16.86 7.05
N THR A 429 -28.63 -16.67 8.25
CA THR A 429 -28.65 -17.70 9.30
C THR A 429 -30.02 -18.36 9.32
N LEU A 430 -30.10 -19.67 9.09
CA LEU A 430 -31.33 -20.45 9.20
C LEU A 430 -31.26 -21.24 10.50
N LYS A 431 -32.14 -20.94 11.45
CA LYS A 431 -32.14 -21.57 12.78
C LYS A 431 -33.48 -22.21 13.10
N THR A 432 -33.46 -23.41 13.67
CA THR A 432 -34.67 -24.12 14.11
C THR A 432 -35.69 -24.29 12.99
N LEU A 433 -35.36 -25.15 12.03
CA LEU A 433 -36.22 -25.49 10.89
C LEU A 433 -36.26 -27.00 10.67
N ARG A 434 -37.36 -27.51 10.12
CA ARG A 434 -37.47 -28.93 9.80
C ARG A 434 -36.76 -29.27 8.49
N GLY A 435 -36.59 -28.32 7.58
CA GLY A 435 -35.80 -28.46 6.35
C GLY A 435 -35.86 -27.19 5.50
N VAL A 436 -34.95 -27.00 4.56
CA VAL A 436 -34.88 -25.77 3.76
C VAL A 436 -35.91 -25.80 2.64
N VAL A 437 -35.78 -26.73 1.68
CA VAL A 437 -36.68 -26.88 0.54
C VAL A 437 -37.30 -28.26 0.52
N ARG A 438 -38.62 -28.32 0.61
CA ARG A 438 -39.40 -29.54 0.45
C ARG A 438 -40.40 -29.42 -0.70
N TYR A 439 -40.26 -30.31 -1.68
CA TYR A 439 -41.15 -30.43 -2.84
C TYR A 439 -42.03 -31.67 -2.71
N GLN A 440 -43.30 -31.44 -2.39
CA GLN A 440 -44.30 -32.50 -2.26
C GLN A 440 -45.09 -32.69 -3.56
N GLN A 441 -45.51 -31.58 -4.17
CA GLN A 441 -46.22 -31.50 -5.45
C GLN A 441 -45.72 -30.27 -6.19
N ALA A 442 -45.46 -30.37 -7.49
CA ALA A 442 -45.02 -29.27 -8.34
C ALA A 442 -45.27 -29.61 -9.82
N ALA A 443 -45.19 -28.61 -10.69
CA ALA A 443 -45.32 -28.79 -12.13
C ALA A 443 -44.14 -29.63 -12.67
N ALA A 444 -44.44 -30.74 -13.34
CA ALA A 444 -43.46 -31.77 -13.69
C ALA A 444 -42.48 -31.37 -14.82
N ASP A 445 -42.87 -30.42 -15.68
CA ASP A 445 -42.08 -29.95 -16.83
C ASP A 445 -41.13 -28.79 -16.47
N LYS A 446 -41.08 -28.38 -15.20
CA LYS A 446 -40.27 -27.23 -14.75
C LYS A 446 -38.94 -27.65 -14.18
N SER A 447 -37.98 -26.73 -14.22
CA SER A 447 -36.64 -26.88 -13.63
C SER A 447 -36.56 -26.05 -12.36
N LEU A 448 -35.75 -26.51 -11.41
CA LEU A 448 -35.46 -25.82 -10.16
C LEU A 448 -33.95 -25.57 -10.06
N HIS A 449 -33.58 -24.33 -9.78
CA HIS A 449 -32.29 -23.92 -9.30
C HIS A 449 -32.40 -23.49 -7.83
N LEU A 450 -31.56 -24.06 -6.97
CA LEU A 450 -31.45 -23.74 -5.55
C LEU A 450 -30.02 -23.29 -5.26
N GLU A 451 -29.85 -22.03 -4.91
CA GLU A 451 -28.58 -21.44 -4.50
C GLU A 451 -28.61 -21.16 -3.00
N ILE A 452 -27.59 -21.66 -2.28
CA ILE A 452 -27.35 -21.37 -0.88
C ILE A 452 -25.88 -20.93 -0.73
N ALA A 453 -25.66 -19.66 -0.45
CA ALA A 453 -24.33 -19.07 -0.44
C ALA A 453 -24.09 -18.26 0.84
N ASP A 454 -22.92 -18.42 1.46
CA ASP A 454 -22.56 -17.66 2.68
C ASP A 454 -23.60 -17.83 3.81
N CYS A 455 -24.07 -19.05 4.04
CA CYS A 455 -25.12 -19.32 5.02
C CYS A 455 -24.62 -20.12 6.24
N ILE A 456 -25.36 -19.98 7.34
CA ILE A 456 -25.31 -20.90 8.48
C ILE A 456 -26.68 -21.57 8.59
N ILE A 457 -26.73 -22.89 8.53
CA ILE A 457 -27.93 -23.70 8.75
C ILE A 457 -27.71 -24.46 10.05
N ASP A 458 -28.28 -23.96 11.13
CA ASP A 458 -28.11 -24.50 12.48
C ASP A 458 -29.45 -25.04 13.01
N ASP A 459 -29.39 -26.12 13.78
CA ASP A 459 -30.56 -26.70 14.44
C ASP A 459 -31.65 -27.15 13.42
N LEU A 460 -31.31 -28.14 12.58
CA LEU A 460 -32.31 -28.85 11.77
C LEU A 460 -33.15 -29.77 12.68
N THR A 461 -34.35 -29.32 13.03
CA THR A 461 -35.18 -29.91 14.09
C THR A 461 -36.21 -30.94 13.63
N GLY A 462 -36.90 -31.53 14.62
CA GLY A 462 -37.97 -32.50 14.47
C GLY A 462 -37.51 -33.94 14.74
N GLY A 463 -38.46 -34.89 14.83
CA GLY A 463 -38.11 -36.30 15.02
C GLY A 463 -37.28 -36.90 13.87
N SER A 464 -37.35 -36.31 12.69
CA SER A 464 -36.42 -36.45 11.55
C SER A 464 -36.55 -35.19 10.70
N HIS A 465 -35.43 -34.54 10.40
CA HIS A 465 -35.38 -33.37 9.52
C HIS A 465 -35.39 -33.78 8.04
N TYR A 466 -35.63 -32.81 7.16
CA TYR A 466 -35.74 -32.94 5.71
C TYR A 466 -34.58 -32.29 4.95
N GLY A 467 -33.54 -31.87 5.68
CA GLY A 467 -32.28 -31.41 5.10
C GLY A 467 -32.41 -30.11 4.33
N VAL A 468 -31.57 -29.95 3.32
CA VAL A 468 -31.55 -28.81 2.40
C VAL A 468 -32.57 -29.01 1.27
N LEU A 469 -32.56 -30.19 0.64
CA LEU A 469 -33.50 -30.49 -0.44
C LEU A 469 -34.15 -31.84 -0.24
N GLN A 470 -35.47 -31.85 -0.34
CA GLN A 470 -36.25 -33.08 -0.42
C GLN A 470 -37.38 -33.02 -1.44
N THR A 471 -37.32 -33.87 -2.46
CA THR A 471 -38.49 -34.17 -3.31
C THR A 471 -39.18 -35.44 -2.83
N GLU A 472 -40.51 -35.45 -2.74
CA GLU A 472 -41.29 -36.62 -2.29
C GLU A 472 -41.96 -37.38 -3.44
N LYS A 473 -42.96 -36.79 -4.09
CA LYS A 473 -43.87 -37.47 -5.04
C LYS A 473 -43.85 -36.89 -6.45
N VAL A 474 -42.90 -36.00 -6.74
CA VAL A 474 -42.85 -35.24 -7.99
C VAL A 474 -41.55 -35.51 -8.75
N ALA A 475 -41.68 -35.67 -10.07
CA ALA A 475 -40.58 -35.68 -11.01
C ALA A 475 -40.54 -34.31 -11.70
N ILE A 476 -39.47 -33.56 -11.49
CA ILE A 476 -39.16 -32.30 -12.15
C ILE A 476 -38.05 -32.51 -13.21
N SER A 477 -38.08 -31.66 -14.24
CA SER A 477 -37.24 -31.82 -15.43
C SER A 477 -35.74 -31.72 -15.13
N SER A 478 -35.35 -30.79 -14.27
CA SER A 478 -33.97 -30.61 -13.82
C SER A 478 -33.94 -29.99 -12.43
N ILE A 479 -32.99 -30.43 -11.61
CA ILE A 479 -32.64 -29.83 -10.32
C ILE A 479 -31.17 -29.45 -10.37
N ALA A 480 -30.86 -28.19 -10.15
CA ALA A 480 -29.51 -27.72 -9.88
C ALA A 480 -29.46 -27.19 -8.44
N VAL A 481 -28.53 -27.69 -7.63
CA VAL A 481 -28.28 -27.18 -6.29
C VAL A 481 -26.83 -26.71 -6.21
N GLU A 482 -26.64 -25.47 -5.79
CA GLU A 482 -25.34 -24.87 -5.55
C GLU A 482 -25.28 -24.41 -4.10
N MET A 483 -24.44 -25.09 -3.29
CA MET A 483 -24.22 -24.73 -1.89
C MET A 483 -22.76 -24.36 -1.70
N THR A 484 -22.50 -23.09 -1.36
CA THR A 484 -21.14 -22.55 -1.26
C THR A 484 -20.93 -21.75 0.03
N ASN A 485 -19.71 -21.80 0.58
CA ASN A 485 -19.32 -21.01 1.75
C ASN A 485 -20.33 -21.14 2.90
N THR A 486 -20.84 -22.35 3.12
CA THR A 486 -22.02 -22.60 3.96
C THR A 486 -21.73 -23.66 5.01
N THR A 487 -22.20 -23.41 6.23
CA THR A 487 -22.09 -24.34 7.35
C THR A 487 -23.44 -24.97 7.66
N ILE A 488 -23.50 -26.30 7.80
CA ILE A 488 -24.64 -27.02 8.37
C ILE A 488 -24.22 -27.60 9.72
N ALA A 489 -24.94 -27.24 10.78
CA ALA A 489 -24.59 -27.64 12.13
C ALA A 489 -25.79 -28.20 12.92
N ASN A 490 -25.46 -29.05 13.90
CA ASN A 490 -26.37 -29.50 14.97
C ASN A 490 -27.69 -30.06 14.44
N THR A 491 -27.63 -31.16 13.69
CA THR A 491 -28.83 -31.75 13.08
C THR A 491 -29.55 -32.71 14.04
N GLY A 492 -30.81 -32.39 14.35
CA GLY A 492 -31.86 -33.27 14.87
C GLY A 492 -31.54 -34.27 16.00
N VAL A 493 -32.49 -35.17 16.25
CA VAL A 493 -32.38 -36.26 17.26
C VAL A 493 -32.29 -37.65 16.64
N LYS A 494 -32.27 -37.73 15.30
CA LYS A 494 -32.19 -38.99 14.54
C LYS A 494 -31.59 -38.75 13.15
N ALA A 495 -30.81 -39.72 12.67
CA ALA A 495 -30.20 -39.71 11.34
C ALA A 495 -31.24 -39.47 10.25
N ALA A 496 -30.98 -38.49 9.38
CA ALA A 496 -31.78 -38.21 8.20
C ALA A 496 -30.88 -37.98 6.97
N THR A 497 -31.22 -37.02 6.12
CA THR A 497 -30.48 -36.73 4.89
C THR A 497 -30.46 -35.24 4.60
N ILE A 498 -29.34 -34.73 4.07
CA ILE A 498 -29.21 -33.35 3.60
C ILE A 498 -29.85 -33.16 2.21
N PHE A 499 -29.52 -34.01 1.24
CA PHE A 499 -30.05 -33.95 -0.12
C PHE A 499 -30.75 -35.25 -0.51
N ARG A 500 -32.02 -35.15 -0.92
CA ARG A 500 -32.82 -36.31 -1.31
C ARG A 500 -33.76 -36.05 -2.48
N THR A 501 -33.68 -36.90 -3.50
CA THR A 501 -34.63 -36.90 -4.63
C THR A 501 -35.42 -38.21 -4.69
N LYS A 502 -36.34 -38.43 -3.74
CA LYS A 502 -37.02 -39.74 -3.57
C LYS A 502 -37.74 -40.26 -4.83
N THR A 503 -38.18 -39.37 -5.71
CA THR A 503 -38.76 -39.70 -7.01
C THR A 503 -37.72 -39.47 -8.12
N LYS A 504 -37.75 -40.27 -9.19
CA LYS A 504 -36.83 -40.11 -10.33
C LYS A 504 -37.05 -38.75 -11.02
N GLN A 505 -35.99 -37.97 -11.09
CA GLN A 505 -35.93 -36.66 -11.74
C GLN A 505 -35.39 -36.80 -13.18
N GLY A 506 -35.55 -35.75 -14.00
CA GLY A 506 -34.90 -35.68 -15.32
C GLY A 506 -33.38 -35.58 -15.17
N ASN A 507 -32.89 -34.44 -14.67
CA ASN A 507 -31.48 -34.22 -14.34
C ASN A 507 -31.30 -33.76 -12.88
N VAL A 508 -30.20 -34.14 -12.23
CA VAL A 508 -29.83 -33.65 -10.88
C VAL A 508 -28.36 -33.27 -10.84
N SER A 509 -28.05 -31.99 -10.63
CA SER A 509 -26.70 -31.49 -10.43
C SER A 509 -26.55 -30.95 -9.01
N LEU A 510 -25.59 -31.47 -8.25
CA LEU A 510 -25.25 -30.98 -6.92
C LEU A 510 -23.83 -30.44 -6.91
N VAL A 511 -23.67 -29.18 -6.54
CA VAL A 511 -22.38 -28.52 -6.35
C VAL A 511 -22.29 -28.10 -4.89
N VAL A 512 -21.31 -28.64 -4.16
CA VAL A 512 -21.04 -28.30 -2.75
C VAL A 512 -19.58 -27.89 -2.64
N LYS A 513 -19.34 -26.61 -2.30
CA LYS A 513 -17.99 -26.05 -2.23
C LYS A 513 -17.74 -25.24 -0.98
N ASN A 514 -16.58 -25.40 -0.36
CA ASN A 514 -16.17 -24.60 0.80
C ASN A 514 -17.24 -24.68 1.91
N CYS A 515 -17.60 -25.90 2.32
CA CYS A 515 -18.70 -26.13 3.26
C CYS A 515 -18.22 -26.89 4.50
N THR A 516 -18.76 -26.53 5.66
CA THR A 516 -18.51 -27.24 6.92
C THR A 516 -19.79 -27.91 7.40
N PHE A 517 -19.71 -29.21 7.68
CA PHE A 517 -20.77 -30.00 8.28
C PHE A 517 -20.33 -30.36 9.70
N TYR A 518 -20.93 -29.70 10.69
CA TYR A 518 -20.50 -29.78 12.08
C TYR A 518 -21.54 -30.47 12.96
N ASN A 519 -21.10 -31.42 13.79
CA ASN A 519 -21.94 -32.08 14.79
C ASN A 519 -23.27 -32.62 14.21
N LEU A 520 -23.17 -33.29 13.05
CA LEU A 520 -24.31 -33.96 12.46
C LEU A 520 -24.70 -35.20 13.29
N PHE A 521 -25.96 -35.60 13.23
CA PHE A 521 -26.39 -36.83 13.88
C PHE A 521 -25.65 -38.05 13.32
N SER A 522 -25.19 -38.95 14.20
CA SER A 522 -24.47 -40.15 13.79
C SER A 522 -25.32 -41.08 12.89
N GLY A 523 -24.83 -41.33 11.67
CA GLY A 523 -25.46 -42.14 10.63
C GLY A 523 -26.17 -41.31 9.55
N GLU A 524 -26.19 -39.98 9.68
CA GLU A 524 -26.75 -39.07 8.70
C GLU A 524 -26.02 -39.14 7.36
N ALA A 525 -26.77 -38.97 6.27
CA ALA A 525 -26.24 -39.02 4.91
C ALA A 525 -26.29 -37.66 4.23
N LEU A 526 -25.22 -37.27 3.55
CA LEU A 526 -25.25 -36.11 2.67
C LEU A 526 -26.26 -36.33 1.55
N MET A 527 -26.26 -37.52 0.94
CA MET A 527 -27.06 -37.85 -0.23
C MET A 527 -27.83 -39.16 -0.05
N ARG A 528 -29.12 -39.14 -0.41
CA ARG A 528 -29.98 -40.33 -0.42
C ARG A 528 -30.91 -40.34 -1.62
N ASP A 529 -31.07 -41.50 -2.24
CA ASP A 529 -31.97 -41.70 -3.36
C ASP A 529 -31.77 -40.60 -4.43
N ILE A 530 -30.54 -40.28 -4.81
CA ILE A 530 -30.24 -39.26 -5.84
C ILE A 530 -30.50 -39.86 -7.22
N ILE A 531 -31.78 -39.86 -7.62
CA ILE A 531 -32.30 -40.57 -8.78
C ILE A 531 -32.59 -39.55 -9.88
N GLY A 532 -31.69 -39.43 -10.86
CA GLY A 532 -31.90 -38.68 -12.10
C GLY A 532 -31.78 -39.59 -13.32
N SER A 533 -32.25 -39.15 -14.49
CA SER A 533 -31.84 -39.77 -15.76
C SER A 533 -30.37 -39.47 -16.07
N THR A 534 -29.91 -38.28 -15.65
CA THR A 534 -28.51 -37.91 -15.46
C THR A 534 -28.34 -37.32 -14.06
N ASN A 535 -27.23 -37.62 -13.39
CA ASN A 535 -26.91 -37.04 -12.09
C ASN A 535 -25.41 -36.77 -11.94
N SER A 536 -25.06 -35.64 -11.32
CA SER A 536 -23.69 -35.21 -11.06
C SER A 536 -23.51 -34.70 -9.63
N PHE A 537 -22.30 -34.88 -9.09
CA PHE A 537 -21.86 -34.31 -7.83
C PHE A 537 -20.48 -33.70 -7.95
N THR A 538 -20.38 -32.41 -7.65
CA THR A 538 -19.12 -31.68 -7.57
C THR A 538 -18.88 -31.31 -6.11
N ALA A 539 -17.77 -31.77 -5.55
CA ALA A 539 -17.43 -31.60 -4.14
C ALA A 539 -16.05 -30.98 -4.00
N GLU A 540 -15.96 -29.78 -3.44
CA GLU A 540 -14.67 -29.09 -3.27
C GLU A 540 -14.56 -28.51 -1.88
N ASN A 541 -13.44 -28.76 -1.19
CA ASN A 541 -13.16 -28.17 0.11
C ASN A 541 -14.30 -28.32 1.14
N ILE A 542 -14.70 -29.58 1.39
CA ILE A 542 -15.77 -29.90 2.34
C ILE A 542 -15.16 -30.46 3.62
N LEU A 543 -15.58 -29.97 4.78
CA LEU A 543 -15.16 -30.48 6.08
C LEU A 543 -16.33 -31.13 6.82
N PHE A 544 -16.19 -32.39 7.22
CA PHE A 544 -17.05 -33.03 8.21
C PHE A 544 -16.36 -33.06 9.58
N ALA A 545 -16.90 -32.37 10.56
CA ALA A 545 -16.32 -32.32 11.91
C ALA A 545 -17.38 -32.66 12.96
N GLY A 546 -17.01 -33.46 13.96
CA GLY A 546 -17.88 -33.84 15.05
C GLY A 546 -17.52 -35.21 15.60
N SER A 547 -18.45 -35.85 16.30
CA SER A 547 -18.26 -37.20 16.82
C SER A 547 -19.14 -38.22 16.07
N GLY A 548 -18.66 -39.46 15.99
CA GLY A 548 -19.46 -40.57 15.46
C GLY A 548 -19.20 -40.84 13.98
N SER A 549 -20.27 -41.09 13.21
CA SER A 549 -20.15 -41.45 11.80
C SER A 549 -21.15 -40.70 10.93
N VAL A 550 -20.76 -40.31 9.73
CA VAL A 550 -21.66 -39.77 8.69
C VAL A 550 -21.47 -40.57 7.41
N LYS A 551 -22.36 -40.39 6.45
CA LYS A 551 -22.25 -41.02 5.14
C LYS A 551 -22.25 -39.96 4.06
N ILE A 552 -21.42 -40.14 3.03
CA ILE A 552 -21.62 -39.35 1.80
C ILE A 552 -22.87 -39.86 1.11
N PHE A 553 -22.91 -41.15 0.80
CA PHE A 553 -24.07 -41.80 0.20
C PHE A 553 -24.78 -42.70 1.21
N ASN A 554 -26.10 -42.61 1.32
CA ASN A 554 -26.85 -43.45 2.25
C ASN A 554 -26.68 -44.95 1.96
N LYS A 555 -26.57 -45.33 0.67
CA LYS A 555 -26.16 -46.65 0.15
C LYS A 555 -25.32 -46.46 -1.11
N THR A 556 -24.52 -47.44 -1.50
CA THR A 556 -23.62 -47.34 -2.67
C THR A 556 -24.35 -47.02 -3.99
N SER A 557 -25.60 -47.46 -4.16
CA SER A 557 -26.40 -47.15 -5.34
C SER A 557 -26.96 -45.72 -5.40
N ASP A 558 -26.73 -44.91 -4.37
CA ASP A 558 -27.09 -43.49 -4.38
C ASP A 558 -25.98 -42.61 -5.00
N ALA A 559 -24.82 -43.19 -5.35
CA ALA A 559 -23.73 -42.46 -5.98
C ALA A 559 -24.13 -41.97 -7.39
N PRO A 560 -23.93 -40.69 -7.72
CA PRO A 560 -24.15 -40.17 -9.06
C PRO A 560 -23.22 -40.80 -10.09
N GLY A 561 -23.65 -40.85 -11.36
CA GLY A 561 -22.84 -41.36 -12.47
C GLY A 561 -21.68 -40.43 -12.86
N ILE A 562 -21.67 -39.19 -12.38
CA ILE A 562 -20.60 -38.20 -12.63
C ILE A 562 -20.17 -37.60 -11.29
N ILE A 563 -18.88 -37.73 -10.93
CA ILE A 563 -18.29 -37.16 -9.71
C ILE A 563 -17.09 -36.30 -10.09
N ASN A 564 -17.07 -35.03 -9.63
CA ASN A 564 -16.01 -34.07 -9.92
C ASN A 564 -15.38 -33.50 -8.64
N GLY A 565 -14.05 -33.32 -8.64
CA GLY A 565 -13.35 -32.40 -7.71
C GLY A 565 -13.13 -32.85 -6.26
N SER A 566 -13.44 -34.10 -5.89
CA SER A 566 -13.57 -34.60 -4.50
C SER A 566 -12.43 -34.27 -3.51
N LYS A 567 -12.49 -33.09 -2.89
CA LYS A 567 -11.67 -32.72 -1.71
C LYS A 567 -12.56 -32.67 -0.47
N ILE A 568 -12.77 -33.83 0.15
CA ILE A 568 -13.57 -33.97 1.38
C ILE A 568 -12.66 -34.36 2.53
N TYR A 569 -12.79 -33.65 3.64
CA TYR A 569 -12.00 -33.81 4.84
C TYR A 569 -12.88 -34.22 6.01
N SER A 570 -12.31 -34.92 6.98
CA SER A 570 -12.97 -35.21 8.24
C SER A 570 -12.09 -34.91 9.45
N SER A 571 -12.66 -34.51 10.57
CA SER A 571 -11.95 -34.52 11.85
C SER A 571 -11.56 -35.95 12.26
N SER A 572 -10.55 -36.08 13.11
CA SER A 572 -10.01 -37.39 13.52
C SER A 572 -10.98 -38.25 14.34
N ASP A 573 -11.99 -37.62 14.93
CA ASP A 573 -13.05 -38.22 15.75
C ASP A 573 -14.37 -38.47 14.98
N LEU A 574 -14.39 -38.20 13.67
CA LEU A 574 -15.52 -38.46 12.79
C LEU A 574 -15.16 -39.46 11.70
N THR A 575 -15.98 -40.50 11.55
CA THR A 575 -15.87 -41.47 10.46
C THR A 575 -16.77 -41.09 9.29
N VAL A 576 -16.19 -40.96 8.09
CA VAL A 576 -16.97 -40.85 6.85
C VAL A 576 -17.13 -42.23 6.22
N ALA A 577 -18.38 -42.70 6.14
CA ALA A 577 -18.75 -43.98 5.56
C ALA A 577 -19.39 -43.82 4.18
N ASN A 578 -19.48 -44.92 3.42
CA ASN A 578 -20.14 -44.99 2.12
C ASN A 578 -19.75 -43.84 1.16
N ALA A 579 -18.44 -43.60 1.03
CA ALA A 579 -17.90 -42.55 0.18
C ALA A 579 -17.96 -42.87 -1.33
N GLY A 580 -18.20 -44.13 -1.72
CA GLY A 580 -18.16 -44.53 -3.12
C GLY A 580 -16.78 -44.26 -3.72
N GLU A 581 -16.75 -43.60 -4.88
CA GLU A 581 -15.51 -43.18 -5.56
C GLU A 581 -14.97 -41.81 -5.11
N VAL A 582 -15.63 -41.16 -4.14
CA VAL A 582 -15.24 -39.84 -3.62
C VAL A 582 -14.02 -40.00 -2.71
N SER A 583 -12.96 -39.23 -2.98
CA SER A 583 -11.78 -39.18 -2.11
C SER A 583 -12.08 -38.44 -0.80
N THR A 584 -11.70 -39.06 0.32
CA THR A 584 -11.84 -38.48 1.67
C THR A 584 -10.50 -38.50 2.41
N THR A 585 -10.19 -37.43 3.14
CA THR A 585 -8.97 -37.31 3.94
C THR A 585 -9.30 -37.05 5.41
N ALA A 586 -8.96 -37.99 6.28
CA ALA A 586 -9.05 -37.76 7.72
C ALA A 586 -7.89 -36.86 8.17
N LEU A 587 -8.21 -35.76 8.84
CA LEU A 587 -7.25 -34.88 9.48
C LEU A 587 -6.75 -35.50 10.78
N SER A 588 -5.58 -35.05 11.25
CA SER A 588 -5.00 -35.50 12.53
C SER A 588 -5.67 -34.87 13.76
N TYR A 589 -6.55 -33.89 13.58
CA TYR A 589 -7.15 -33.07 14.63
C TYR A 589 -8.59 -33.47 14.90
N SER A 590 -8.97 -33.57 16.19
CA SER A 590 -10.36 -33.81 16.59
C SER A 590 -11.22 -32.58 16.33
N SER A 591 -12.54 -32.73 16.32
CA SER A 591 -13.45 -31.61 16.10
C SER A 591 -13.32 -30.54 17.19
N SER A 592 -13.04 -30.95 18.43
CA SER A 592 -12.78 -30.04 19.56
C SER A 592 -11.44 -29.30 19.48
N GLN A 593 -10.44 -29.87 18.81
CA GLN A 593 -9.18 -29.18 18.53
C GLN A 593 -9.34 -28.19 17.37
N LEU A 594 -10.06 -28.61 16.32
CA LEU A 594 -10.39 -27.75 15.19
C LEU A 594 -11.21 -26.55 15.66
N PHE A 595 -12.26 -26.76 16.46
CA PHE A 595 -13.23 -25.73 16.86
C PHE A 595 -13.40 -25.68 18.39
N PRO A 596 -12.44 -25.11 19.14
CA PRO A 596 -12.46 -25.10 20.60
C PRO A 596 -13.62 -24.29 21.20
N ASN A 597 -14.17 -23.32 20.45
CA ASN A 597 -15.27 -22.45 20.90
C ASN A 597 -16.67 -23.00 20.60
N ALA A 598 -16.77 -24.11 19.86
CA ALA A 598 -18.04 -24.63 19.37
C ALA A 598 -19.01 -25.09 20.47
N SER A 599 -18.51 -25.29 21.70
CA SER A 599 -19.31 -25.66 22.88
C SER A 599 -19.60 -24.49 23.83
N SER A 600 -19.23 -23.26 23.49
CA SER A 600 -19.52 -22.09 24.32
C SER A 600 -21.03 -21.84 24.35
N SER A 601 -21.59 -21.52 25.51
CA SER A 601 -23.03 -21.48 25.82
C SER A 601 -23.80 -20.33 25.15
N THR A 602 -23.33 -19.84 24.01
CA THR A 602 -23.95 -18.74 23.25
C THR A 602 -24.97 -19.30 22.27
N ASP A 603 -26.09 -18.59 22.08
CA ASP A 603 -27.08 -18.88 21.03
C ASP A 603 -26.53 -18.75 19.59
N VAL A 604 -25.24 -18.45 19.44
CA VAL A 604 -24.53 -18.22 18.18
C VAL A 604 -23.49 -19.32 18.01
N LEU A 605 -23.53 -19.98 16.84
CA LEU A 605 -22.54 -20.98 16.45
C LEU A 605 -21.20 -20.30 16.17
N ASP A 606 -20.14 -20.72 16.86
CA ASP A 606 -18.76 -20.29 16.60
C ASP A 606 -17.88 -21.50 16.29
N LEU A 607 -17.51 -21.64 15.01
CA LEU A 607 -16.56 -22.66 14.56
C LEU A 607 -15.22 -22.03 14.18
N THR A 608 -14.81 -20.91 14.78
CA THR A 608 -13.48 -20.34 14.54
C THR A 608 -12.39 -21.38 14.85
N PHE A 609 -11.43 -21.53 13.95
CA PHE A 609 -10.36 -22.51 14.12
C PHE A 609 -9.50 -22.21 15.36
N GLY A 610 -9.06 -23.26 16.05
CA GLY A 610 -8.14 -23.14 17.19
C GLY A 610 -6.82 -22.45 16.81
N ALA A 611 -6.23 -21.71 17.75
CA ALA A 611 -4.98 -20.98 17.53
C ALA A 611 -3.81 -21.89 17.12
N ASP A 612 -3.78 -23.12 17.61
CA ASP A 612 -2.74 -24.12 17.32
C ASP A 612 -2.96 -24.89 16.00
N ILE A 613 -4.03 -24.59 15.26
CA ILE A 613 -4.32 -25.23 13.96
C ILE A 613 -3.47 -24.56 12.87
N PRO A 614 -2.70 -25.33 12.06
CA PRO A 614 -1.89 -24.76 10.98
C PRO A 614 -2.74 -24.05 9.92
N ASN A 615 -2.16 -23.00 9.29
CA ASN A 615 -2.88 -22.18 8.30
C ASN A 615 -3.35 -23.00 7.09
N GLU A 616 -2.62 -24.05 6.69
CA GLU A 616 -3.01 -24.96 5.61
C GLU A 616 -4.25 -25.82 5.95
N VAL A 617 -4.59 -25.95 7.23
CA VAL A 617 -5.82 -26.60 7.69
C VAL A 617 -6.93 -25.57 7.87
N LYS A 618 -6.59 -24.35 8.32
CA LYS A 618 -7.55 -23.25 8.49
C LYS A 618 -8.27 -22.87 7.21
N ILE A 619 -7.77 -23.21 6.03
CA ILE A 619 -8.47 -22.97 4.74
C ILE A 619 -9.55 -24.00 4.41
N ILE A 620 -9.69 -25.07 5.21
CA ILE A 620 -10.54 -26.21 4.90
C ILE A 620 -11.98 -25.97 5.35
N GLY A 621 -12.94 -26.19 4.45
CA GLY A 621 -14.37 -26.03 4.73
C GLY A 621 -14.87 -24.61 4.46
N ASP A 622 -15.82 -24.15 5.29
CA ASP A 622 -16.43 -22.82 5.18
C ASP A 622 -15.46 -21.71 5.60
N PRO A 623 -15.11 -20.77 4.70
CA PRO A 623 -14.06 -19.78 4.92
C PRO A 623 -14.40 -18.74 6.00
N ARG A 624 -15.66 -18.64 6.42
CA ARG A 624 -16.10 -17.74 7.50
C ARG A 624 -15.33 -17.97 8.80
N TRP A 625 -14.85 -19.19 8.99
CA TRP A 625 -14.22 -19.66 10.22
C TRP A 625 -12.69 -19.54 10.23
N ASN A 626 -12.07 -19.10 9.14
CA ASN A 626 -10.62 -19.10 8.92
C ASN A 626 -9.86 -17.97 9.66
N LYS A 627 -10.48 -17.39 10.69
CA LYS A 627 -10.00 -16.17 11.35
C LYS A 627 -8.83 -16.41 12.30
#